data_AF-A0A6G3DG32-F1
#
_entry.id   AF-A0A6G3DG32-F1
#
_cell.length_a   1.000
_cell.length_b   1.000
_cell.length_c   1.000
_cell.angle_alpha   90.00
_cell.angle_beta   90.00
_cell.angle_gamma   90.00
#
_symmetry.space_group_name_H-M   'P 1'
#
loop_
_entity.id
_entity.type
_entity.pdbx_description
1 polymer ?
#
loop_
_entity_poly.entity_id
_entity_poly.type
_entity_poly.pdbx_seq_one_letter_code
_entity_poly.pdbx_strand_id
1 'polypeptide(L)'
;IHEADAPMLRSRRAHVREYLDGRGRYLADPEGAAKVTGAANAVISGEMEPTLLVRGGETLSLGGGVTVSVHAIPGHTPGSVAYVVDGQRSVFVGDAVQIHGAANHFPGYTDPVAYRASLKRLRDEIRPRRLYLGHPYRRADGTPYGVELDEAQAEEAVTQSLDIEARVASAARGCLEAGPRETESPYSPFAHAAEELGCTGDPALEPSPFFTTMAGYRTHFEQHVQTQEHRSHPS
;
A
#
# COMPACT_ATOMS: atom_id res chain seq x y z
N ILE A 1 10.18 12.24 6.66
CA ILE A 1 9.00 11.69 5.95
C ILE A 1 9.08 12.11 4.49
N HIS A 2 8.59 11.29 3.56
CA HIS A 2 8.52 11.73 2.17
C HIS A 2 7.56 12.91 2.01
N GLU A 3 7.86 13.84 1.10
CA GLU A 3 7.02 15.03 0.92
C GLU A 3 5.57 14.74 0.52
N ALA A 4 5.35 13.66 -0.24
CA ALA A 4 4.01 13.21 -0.65
C ALA A 4 3.11 12.79 0.52
N ASP A 5 3.69 12.30 1.62
CA ASP A 5 2.93 11.86 2.81
C ASP A 5 2.93 12.92 3.93
N ALA A 6 3.67 14.03 3.76
CA ALA A 6 3.69 15.12 4.73
C ALA A 6 2.29 15.68 5.07
N PRO A 7 1.31 15.78 4.14
CA PRO A 7 -0.05 16.19 4.50
C PRO A 7 -0.71 15.28 5.54
N MET A 8 -0.42 13.98 5.55
CA MET A 8 -0.97 13.00 6.50
C MET A 8 -0.44 13.23 7.92
N LEU A 9 0.80 13.72 8.02
CA LEU A 9 1.41 14.08 9.30
C LEU A 9 0.90 15.43 9.83
N ARG A 10 0.67 16.37 8.92
CA ARG A 10 0.21 17.73 9.22
C ARG A 10 -1.25 17.84 9.57
N SER A 11 -2.11 16.93 9.08
CA SER A 11 -3.53 17.00 9.39
C SER A 11 -4.27 15.67 9.40
N ARG A 12 -5.03 15.43 10.46
CA ARG A 12 -6.03 14.34 10.54
C ARG A 12 -7.07 14.45 9.42
N ARG A 13 -7.38 15.67 8.95
CA ARG A 13 -8.29 15.88 7.82
C ARG A 13 -7.74 15.29 6.52
N ALA A 14 -6.43 15.13 6.35
CA ALA A 14 -5.87 14.46 5.19
C ALA A 14 -6.27 12.97 5.15
N HIS A 15 -6.33 12.29 6.29
CA HIS A 15 -6.81 10.90 6.39
C HIS A 15 -8.28 10.76 5.99
N VAL A 16 -9.13 11.71 6.40
CA VAL A 16 -10.54 11.72 6.00
C VAL A 16 -10.69 11.95 4.50
N ARG A 17 -9.86 12.82 3.91
CA ARG A 17 -9.87 13.05 2.46
C ARG A 17 -9.39 11.83 1.68
N GLU A 18 -8.32 11.17 2.13
CA GLU A 18 -7.85 9.91 1.54
C GLU A 18 -8.96 8.86 1.53
N TYR A 19 -9.68 8.71 2.64
CA TYR A 19 -10.84 7.82 2.70
C TYR A 19 -11.91 8.21 1.66
N LEU A 20 -12.33 9.48 1.63
CA LEU A 20 -13.40 9.97 0.75
C LEU A 20 -13.04 9.86 -0.74
N ASP A 21 -11.80 10.18 -1.08
CA ASP A 21 -11.29 10.12 -2.46
C ASP A 21 -10.89 8.70 -2.86
N GLY A 22 -10.70 7.81 -1.87
CA GLY A 22 -10.29 6.43 -2.05
C GLY A 22 -11.43 5.45 -1.79
N ARG A 23 -11.25 4.61 -0.77
CA ARG A 23 -12.14 3.47 -0.48
C ARG A 23 -13.59 3.87 -0.18
N GLY A 24 -13.80 5.06 0.37
CA GLY A 24 -15.13 5.59 0.71
C GLY A 24 -16.06 5.73 -0.49
N ARG A 25 -15.55 5.87 -1.73
CA ARG A 25 -16.38 5.90 -2.95
C ARG A 25 -17.11 4.59 -3.23
N TYR A 26 -16.60 3.48 -2.71
CA TYR A 26 -17.16 2.15 -2.91
C TYR A 26 -17.99 1.69 -1.72
N LEU A 27 -17.94 2.43 -0.62
CA LEU A 27 -18.70 2.15 0.59
C LEU A 27 -19.94 3.04 0.59
N ALA A 28 -21.13 2.44 0.52
CA ALA A 28 -22.40 3.15 0.68
C ALA A 28 -22.65 3.51 2.16
N ASP A 29 -21.68 4.16 2.82
CA ASP A 29 -21.71 4.51 4.24
C ASP A 29 -21.80 6.04 4.41
N PRO A 30 -23.02 6.60 4.62
CA PRO A 30 -23.19 8.03 4.82
C PRO A 30 -22.49 8.55 6.09
N GLU A 31 -22.16 7.67 7.05
CA GLU A 31 -21.45 8.02 8.28
C GLU A 31 -19.93 7.79 8.18
N GLY A 32 -19.44 7.27 7.05
CA GLY A 32 -18.04 6.85 6.89
C GLY A 32 -17.04 7.95 7.22
N ALA A 33 -17.28 9.17 6.73
CA ALA A 33 -16.43 10.33 7.03
C ALA A 33 -16.39 10.67 8.53
N ALA A 34 -17.52 10.55 9.22
CA ALA A 34 -17.61 10.81 10.66
C ALA A 34 -16.88 9.70 11.46
N LYS A 35 -17.03 8.44 11.06
CA LYS A 35 -16.32 7.29 11.65
C LYS A 35 -14.80 7.43 11.51
N VAL A 36 -14.30 7.74 10.32
CA VAL A 36 -12.86 7.96 10.07
C VAL A 36 -12.35 9.18 10.82
N THR A 37 -13.14 10.26 10.90
CA THR A 37 -12.79 11.42 11.73
C THR A 37 -12.67 11.04 13.22
N GLY A 38 -13.61 10.26 13.74
CA GLY A 38 -13.58 9.77 15.12
C GLY A 38 -12.36 8.89 15.39
N ALA A 39 -12.06 7.95 14.50
CA ALA A 39 -10.88 7.09 14.58
C ALA A 39 -9.58 7.90 14.55
N ALA A 40 -9.42 8.82 13.58
CA ALA A 40 -8.25 9.67 13.46
C ALA A 40 -8.02 10.52 14.72
N ASN A 41 -9.09 11.07 15.32
CA ASN A 41 -8.99 11.82 16.57
C ASN A 41 -8.60 10.94 17.76
N ALA A 42 -8.98 9.66 17.77
CA ALA A 42 -8.67 8.73 18.84
C ALA A 42 -7.23 8.18 18.77
N VAL A 43 -6.73 7.88 17.56
CA VAL A 43 -5.45 7.13 17.39
C VAL A 43 -4.27 7.98 16.95
N ILE A 44 -4.50 9.15 16.35
CA ILE A 44 -3.40 10.06 15.95
C ILE A 44 -3.14 11.02 17.10
N SER A 45 -2.00 10.86 17.78
CA SER A 45 -1.66 11.62 18.99
C SER A 45 -1.46 13.14 18.76
N GLY A 46 -1.21 13.57 17.53
CA GLY A 46 -1.02 14.99 17.20
C GLY A 46 -0.85 15.24 15.71
N GLU A 47 -1.09 16.49 15.31
CA GLU A 47 -0.72 17.02 14.00
C GLU A 47 0.66 17.69 14.15
N MET A 48 1.58 17.41 13.23
CA MET A 48 2.97 17.88 13.37
C MET A 48 3.62 18.22 12.02
N GLU A 49 4.61 19.11 12.07
CA GLU A 49 5.43 19.46 10.92
C GLU A 49 6.69 18.60 10.88
N PRO A 50 6.99 17.91 9.76
CA PRO A 50 8.24 17.19 9.64
C PRO A 50 9.43 18.16 9.65
N THR A 51 10.42 17.91 10.50
CA THR A 51 11.67 18.69 10.52
C THR A 51 12.48 18.53 9.23
N LEU A 52 12.32 17.39 8.55
CA LEU A 52 12.96 17.09 7.28
C LEU A 52 12.00 16.34 6.34
N LEU A 53 11.84 16.90 5.15
CA LEU A 53 11.20 16.25 4.01
C LEU A 53 12.27 15.53 3.18
N VAL A 54 11.93 14.34 2.70
CA VAL A 54 12.78 13.55 1.79
C VAL A 54 12.00 13.21 0.50
N ARG A 55 12.72 12.84 -0.55
CA ARG A 55 12.20 12.38 -1.84
C ARG A 55 12.72 10.98 -2.22
N GLY A 56 13.73 10.48 -1.53
CA GLY A 56 14.53 9.34 -1.95
C GLY A 56 15.81 9.81 -2.66
N GLY A 57 16.90 9.11 -2.38
CA GLY A 57 18.25 9.44 -2.83
C GLY A 57 19.08 10.21 -1.79
N GLU A 58 18.46 10.72 -0.72
CA GLU A 58 19.19 11.36 0.37
C GLU A 58 19.99 10.37 1.20
N THR A 59 21.10 10.83 1.78
CA THR A 59 21.82 10.15 2.85
C THR A 59 21.77 11.00 4.11
N LEU A 60 21.24 10.42 5.19
CA LEU A 60 21.10 11.06 6.49
C LEU A 60 22.21 10.61 7.43
N SER A 61 22.84 11.52 8.17
CA SER A 61 23.78 11.17 9.22
C SER A 61 23.06 11.10 10.57
N LEU A 62 23.26 10.01 11.30
CA LEU A 62 22.77 9.86 12.69
C LEU A 62 23.86 10.18 13.72
N GLY A 63 25.03 10.68 13.28
CA GLY A 63 26.21 10.81 14.12
C GLY A 63 26.94 9.49 14.35
N GLY A 64 28.10 9.52 15.00
CA GLY A 64 28.86 8.32 15.34
C GLY A 64 29.32 7.49 14.13
N GLY A 65 29.38 8.07 12.93
CA GLY A 65 29.72 7.37 11.69
C GLY A 65 28.58 6.53 11.09
N VAL A 66 27.36 6.61 11.64
CA VAL A 66 26.19 5.92 11.10
C VAL A 66 25.50 6.80 10.06
N THR A 67 25.34 6.25 8.85
CA THR A 67 24.59 6.88 7.77
C THR A 67 23.40 6.02 7.34
N VAL A 68 22.35 6.69 6.87
CA VAL A 68 21.11 6.07 6.42
C VAL A 68 20.79 6.56 5.02
N SER A 69 20.77 5.66 4.05
CA SER A 69 20.31 5.94 2.69
C SER A 69 18.79 5.86 2.62
N VAL A 70 18.16 6.87 2.03
CA VAL A 70 16.71 6.94 1.82
C VAL A 70 16.39 6.48 0.41
N HIS A 71 15.48 5.52 0.26
CA HIS A 71 15.01 5.05 -1.04
C HIS A 71 13.52 5.26 -1.15
N ALA A 72 13.07 5.99 -2.19
CA ALA A 72 11.66 5.99 -2.54
C ALA A 72 11.22 4.57 -2.94
N ILE A 73 10.15 4.09 -2.30
CA ILE A 73 9.50 2.81 -2.58
C ILE A 73 7.98 3.00 -2.56
N PRO A 74 7.44 3.86 -3.46
CA PRO A 74 6.01 4.14 -3.53
C PRO A 74 5.20 2.88 -3.81
N GLY A 75 3.94 2.90 -3.39
CA GLY A 75 3.01 1.81 -3.64
C GLY A 75 1.96 1.71 -2.57
N HIS A 76 2.37 1.43 -1.32
CA HIS A 76 1.45 1.47 -0.18
C HIS A 76 0.82 2.87 -0.07
N THR A 77 1.69 3.87 0.04
CA THR A 77 1.39 5.29 -0.18
C THR A 77 2.30 5.85 -1.28
N PRO A 78 1.97 7.00 -1.87
CA PRO A 78 2.88 7.72 -2.76
C PRO A 78 4.20 8.12 -2.07
N GLY A 79 4.19 8.35 -0.75
CA GLY A 79 5.38 8.74 0.02
C GLY A 79 6.05 7.62 0.80
N SER A 80 5.78 6.35 0.49
CA SER A 80 6.48 5.23 1.11
C SER A 80 7.99 5.26 0.80
N VAL A 81 8.82 5.10 1.83
CA VAL A 81 10.29 5.14 1.75
C VAL A 81 10.92 4.01 2.57
N ALA A 82 12.05 3.51 2.07
CA ALA A 82 12.94 2.61 2.78
C ALA A 82 14.12 3.42 3.36
N TYR A 83 14.39 3.22 4.65
CA TYR A 83 15.60 3.73 5.29
C TYR A 83 16.58 2.58 5.46
N VAL A 84 17.73 2.66 4.78
CA VAL A 84 18.77 1.63 4.79
C VAL A 84 19.93 2.10 5.65
N VAL A 85 20.24 1.40 6.73
CA VAL A 85 21.45 1.66 7.50
C VAL A 85 22.66 1.15 6.70
N ASP A 86 23.52 2.08 6.29
CA ASP A 86 24.63 1.79 5.39
C ASP A 86 25.64 0.83 6.03
N GLY A 87 26.23 -0.05 5.21
CA GLY A 87 27.15 -1.10 5.64
C GLY A 87 26.49 -2.30 6.35
N GLN A 88 25.28 -2.15 6.89
CA GLN A 88 24.55 -3.21 7.60
C GLN A 88 23.46 -3.86 6.72
N ARG A 89 22.84 -3.08 5.82
CA ARG A 89 21.62 -3.48 5.09
C ARG A 89 20.46 -3.83 6.04
N SER A 90 20.36 -3.09 7.15
CA SER A 90 19.18 -3.05 8.00
C SER A 90 18.19 -2.05 7.40
N VAL A 91 17.04 -2.54 6.96
CA VAL A 91 16.12 -1.77 6.10
C VAL A 91 14.78 -1.62 6.79
N PHE A 92 14.37 -0.37 7.04
CA PHE A 92 13.06 -0.03 7.59
C PHE A 92 12.13 0.36 6.45
N VAL A 93 11.07 -0.41 6.24
CA VAL A 93 10.15 -0.23 5.09
C VAL A 93 8.73 0.18 5.49
N GLY A 94 8.42 0.20 6.78
CA GLY A 94 7.06 0.42 7.27
C GLY A 94 6.10 -0.56 6.59
N ASP A 95 5.13 -0.01 5.88
CA ASP A 95 4.01 -0.73 5.28
C ASP A 95 4.24 -1.09 3.81
N ALA A 96 5.45 -0.91 3.26
CA ALA A 96 5.72 -1.17 1.84
C ALA A 96 5.89 -2.65 1.47
N VAL A 97 5.87 -3.57 2.45
CA VAL A 97 5.89 -5.04 2.24
C VAL A 97 4.72 -5.66 3.00
N GLN A 98 3.54 -5.67 2.38
CA GLN A 98 2.27 -6.03 3.03
C GLN A 98 2.02 -7.54 3.13
N ILE A 99 2.66 -8.36 2.29
CA ILE A 99 2.45 -9.81 2.26
C ILE A 99 0.95 -10.13 2.08
N HIS A 100 0.33 -10.93 2.95
CA HIS A 100 -1.11 -11.17 2.95
C HIS A 100 -1.88 -10.21 3.86
N GLY A 101 -1.34 -9.02 4.16
CA GLY A 101 -1.93 -8.08 5.11
C GLY A 101 -1.76 -8.50 6.57
N ALA A 102 -2.27 -7.67 7.49
CA ALA A 102 -2.15 -7.87 8.93
C ALA A 102 -3.42 -8.52 9.49
N ALA A 103 -4.19 -7.82 10.32
CA ALA A 103 -5.45 -8.33 10.87
C ALA A 103 -6.53 -8.57 9.80
N ASN A 104 -6.39 -7.91 8.65
CA ASN A 104 -7.38 -7.86 7.58
C ASN A 104 -7.18 -8.91 6.47
N HIS A 105 -6.09 -9.67 6.51
CA HIS A 105 -5.80 -10.76 5.56
C HIS A 105 -5.81 -10.36 4.07
N PHE A 106 -5.50 -9.09 3.76
CA PHE A 106 -5.38 -8.59 2.40
C PHE A 106 -4.31 -7.48 2.27
N PRO A 107 -3.46 -7.46 1.24
CA PRO A 107 -2.45 -6.40 1.10
C PRO A 107 -3.08 -5.05 0.67
N GLY A 108 -2.66 -3.97 1.34
CA GLY A 108 -3.10 -2.61 1.00
C GLY A 108 -2.07 -1.77 0.28
N TYR A 109 -2.42 -1.27 -0.90
CA TYR A 109 -1.60 -0.33 -1.65
C TYR A 109 -2.45 0.56 -2.57
N THR A 110 -2.02 1.81 -2.73
CA THR A 110 -2.72 2.84 -3.53
C THR A 110 -2.28 2.82 -5.01
N ASP A 111 -1.03 2.43 -5.29
CA ASP A 111 -0.50 2.30 -6.64
C ASP A 111 0.09 0.90 -6.86
N PRO A 112 -0.62 -0.03 -7.54
CA PRO A 112 -0.16 -1.41 -7.75
C PRO A 112 1.11 -1.51 -8.59
N VAL A 113 1.26 -0.66 -9.61
CA VAL A 113 2.41 -0.69 -10.52
C VAL A 113 3.66 -0.23 -9.77
N ALA A 114 3.55 0.87 -9.03
CA ALA A 114 4.63 1.35 -8.17
C ALA A 114 4.96 0.34 -7.06
N TYR A 115 3.95 -0.24 -6.41
CA TYR A 115 4.14 -1.24 -5.36
C TYR A 115 4.94 -2.45 -5.86
N ARG A 116 4.56 -3.02 -7.00
CA ARG A 116 5.31 -4.14 -7.61
C ARG A 116 6.74 -3.75 -7.98
N ALA A 117 6.96 -2.54 -8.50
CA ALA A 117 8.30 -2.04 -8.81
C ALA A 117 9.16 -1.87 -7.54
N SER A 118 8.58 -1.34 -6.47
CA SER A 118 9.21 -1.18 -5.17
C SER A 118 9.61 -2.51 -4.53
N LEU A 119 8.76 -3.53 -4.61
CA LEU A 119 9.10 -4.88 -4.15
C LEU A 119 10.27 -5.49 -4.94
N LYS A 120 10.29 -5.31 -6.27
CA LYS A 120 11.42 -5.74 -7.10
C LYS A 120 12.71 -5.02 -6.72
N ARG A 121 12.64 -3.70 -6.49
CA ARG A 121 13.78 -2.92 -6.01
C ARG A 121 14.32 -3.43 -4.67
N LEU A 122 13.43 -3.75 -3.73
CA LEU A 122 13.81 -4.35 -2.45
C LEU A 122 14.52 -5.69 -2.65
N ARG A 123 13.98 -6.57 -3.52
CA ARG A 123 14.52 -7.89 -3.82
C ARG A 123 15.87 -7.84 -4.55
N ASP A 124 16.00 -6.99 -5.56
CA ASP A 124 17.06 -7.08 -6.57
C ASP A 124 18.20 -6.07 -6.29
N GLU A 125 17.89 -4.89 -5.77
CA GLU A 125 18.85 -3.80 -5.55
C GLU A 125 19.22 -3.63 -4.08
N ILE A 126 18.23 -3.46 -3.20
CA ILE A 126 18.48 -3.13 -1.78
C ILE A 126 18.96 -4.37 -1.00
N ARG A 127 18.36 -5.53 -1.25
CA ARG A 127 18.75 -6.84 -0.70
C ARG A 127 18.96 -6.81 0.84
N PRO A 128 17.88 -6.58 1.63
CA PRO A 128 17.96 -6.44 3.08
C PRO A 128 18.60 -7.66 3.75
N ARG A 129 19.53 -7.45 4.69
CA ARG A 129 19.96 -8.49 5.65
C ARG A 129 19.05 -8.58 6.86
N ARG A 130 18.45 -7.44 7.21
CA ARG A 130 17.40 -7.31 8.21
C ARG A 130 16.32 -6.42 7.62
N LEU A 131 15.07 -6.86 7.71
CA LEU A 131 13.93 -6.09 7.25
C LEU A 131 13.02 -5.77 8.44
N TYR A 132 12.69 -4.49 8.60
CA TYR A 132 11.84 -3.99 9.66
C TYR A 132 10.51 -3.48 9.09
N LEU A 133 9.43 -4.18 9.42
CA LEU A 133 8.06 -3.92 8.99
C LEU A 133 7.34 -2.97 9.96
N GLY A 134 6.29 -2.30 9.48
CA GLY A 134 5.38 -1.52 10.31
C GLY A 134 4.45 -2.39 11.18
N HIS A 135 4.13 -3.59 10.68
CA HIS A 135 3.17 -4.51 11.32
C HIS A 135 3.59 -5.98 11.20
N PRO A 136 3.08 -6.85 12.08
CA PRO A 136 3.24 -8.31 11.96
C PRO A 136 2.32 -8.84 10.83
N TYR A 137 2.71 -8.59 9.59
CA TYR A 137 2.01 -9.12 8.41
C TYR A 137 2.01 -10.64 8.38
N ARG A 138 1.14 -11.23 7.58
CA ARG A 138 0.87 -12.67 7.61
C ARG A 138 1.43 -13.38 6.38
N ARG A 139 1.89 -14.61 6.62
CA ARG A 139 2.17 -15.60 5.58
C ARG A 139 0.87 -16.08 4.95
N ALA A 140 0.99 -16.83 3.85
CA ALA A 140 -0.13 -17.47 3.18
C ALA A 140 -0.98 -18.39 4.09
N ASP A 141 -0.38 -18.99 5.11
CA ASP A 141 -1.07 -19.83 6.11
C ASP A 141 -1.73 -19.02 7.25
N GLY A 142 -1.64 -17.69 7.21
CA GLY A 142 -2.18 -16.78 8.20
C GLY A 142 -1.28 -16.56 9.43
N THR A 143 -0.15 -17.27 9.54
CA THR A 143 0.78 -17.05 10.67
C THR A 143 1.45 -15.68 10.54
N PRO A 144 1.52 -14.88 11.63
CA PRO A 144 2.16 -13.58 11.58
C PRO A 144 3.68 -13.74 11.60
N TYR A 145 4.36 -12.90 10.82
CA TYR A 145 5.77 -12.62 11.04
C TYR A 145 5.97 -11.81 12.33
N GLY A 146 7.22 -11.76 12.81
CA GLY A 146 7.65 -10.63 13.64
C GLY A 146 7.77 -9.35 12.80
N VAL A 147 7.93 -8.21 13.46
CA VAL A 147 8.25 -6.93 12.76
C VAL A 147 9.72 -6.82 12.37
N GLU A 148 10.59 -7.63 12.97
CA GLU A 148 11.99 -7.78 12.61
C GLU A 148 12.20 -9.14 11.94
N LEU A 149 12.72 -9.11 10.72
CA LEU A 149 12.98 -10.28 9.89
C LEU A 149 14.47 -10.44 9.68
N ASP A 150 14.96 -11.68 9.72
CA ASP A 150 16.28 -12.02 9.18
C ASP A 150 16.31 -12.02 7.65
N GLU A 151 17.48 -12.27 7.05
CA GLU A 151 17.69 -12.21 5.59
C GLU A 151 16.80 -13.22 4.84
N ALA A 152 16.65 -14.44 5.36
CA ALA A 152 15.82 -15.47 4.73
C ALA A 152 14.32 -15.12 4.82
N GLN A 153 13.88 -14.65 5.99
CA GLN A 153 12.50 -14.21 6.18
C GLN A 153 12.18 -12.95 5.35
N ALA A 154 13.16 -12.05 5.15
CA ALA A 154 13.00 -10.87 4.30
C ALA A 154 12.83 -11.24 2.83
N GLU A 155 13.66 -12.15 2.31
CA GLU A 155 13.52 -12.67 0.94
C GLU A 155 12.16 -13.35 0.74
N GLU A 156 11.75 -14.16 1.71
CA GLU A 156 10.46 -14.84 1.69
C GLU A 156 9.29 -13.83 1.71
N ALA A 157 9.33 -12.83 2.60
CA ALA A 157 8.28 -11.83 2.74
C ALA A 157 8.11 -10.99 1.46
N VAL A 158 9.21 -10.59 0.83
CA VAL A 158 9.19 -9.85 -0.44
C VAL A 158 8.67 -10.73 -1.58
N THR A 159 9.07 -12.01 -1.61
CA THR A 159 8.58 -12.96 -2.62
C THR A 159 7.08 -13.22 -2.47
N GLN A 160 6.61 -13.52 -1.25
CA GLN A 160 5.18 -13.70 -0.99
C GLN A 160 4.37 -12.43 -1.32
N SER A 161 4.92 -11.25 -1.05
CA SER A 161 4.28 -9.97 -1.43
C SER A 161 4.15 -9.80 -2.96
N LEU A 162 5.14 -10.26 -3.74
CA LEU A 162 5.08 -10.26 -5.21
C LEU A 162 4.08 -11.29 -5.75
N ASP A 163 3.97 -12.44 -5.10
CA ASP A 163 3.09 -13.53 -5.52
C ASP A 163 1.62 -13.19 -5.27
N ILE A 164 1.30 -12.68 -4.08
CA ILE A 164 -0.07 -12.22 -3.78
C ILE A 164 -0.45 -11.01 -4.60
N GLU A 165 0.46 -10.05 -4.83
CA GLU A 165 0.18 -8.94 -5.74
C GLU A 165 -0.12 -9.43 -7.16
N ALA A 166 0.61 -10.42 -7.68
CA ALA A 166 0.33 -10.98 -9.00
C ALA A 166 -1.06 -11.64 -9.09
N ARG A 167 -1.50 -12.32 -8.02
CA ARG A 167 -2.85 -12.89 -7.93
C ARG A 167 -3.92 -11.80 -7.90
N VAL A 168 -3.71 -10.76 -7.09
CA VAL A 168 -4.62 -9.61 -7.00
C VAL A 168 -4.70 -8.88 -8.34
N ALA A 169 -3.57 -8.66 -9.02
CA ALA A 169 -3.50 -8.05 -10.34
C ALA A 169 -4.29 -8.84 -11.39
N SER A 170 -4.19 -10.17 -11.37
CA SER A 170 -4.94 -11.04 -12.27
C SER A 170 -6.45 -10.89 -12.07
N ALA A 171 -6.91 -11.00 -10.83
CA ALA A 171 -8.33 -10.90 -10.48
C ALA A 171 -8.90 -9.49 -10.78
N ALA A 172 -8.14 -8.44 -10.43
CA ALA A 172 -8.52 -7.06 -10.71
C ALA A 172 -8.63 -6.80 -12.22
N ARG A 173 -7.64 -7.25 -13.01
CA ARG A 173 -7.66 -7.12 -14.47
C ARG A 173 -8.85 -7.85 -15.07
N GLY A 174 -9.08 -9.11 -14.70
CA GLY A 174 -10.22 -9.88 -15.21
C GLY A 174 -11.56 -9.21 -14.91
N CYS A 175 -11.72 -8.67 -13.69
CA CYS A 175 -12.91 -7.92 -13.30
C CYS A 175 -13.09 -6.62 -14.09
N LEU A 176 -12.00 -5.87 -14.33
CA LEU A 176 -12.03 -4.61 -15.08
C LEU A 176 -12.31 -4.82 -16.57
N GLU A 177 -11.68 -5.82 -17.20
CA GLU A 177 -11.87 -6.19 -18.60
C GLU A 177 -13.31 -6.69 -18.87
N ALA A 178 -13.91 -7.39 -17.91
CA ALA A 178 -15.31 -7.84 -18.01
C ALA A 178 -16.34 -6.71 -17.86
N GLY A 179 -15.90 -5.51 -17.48
CA GLY A 179 -16.76 -4.38 -17.13
C GLY A 179 -17.36 -4.55 -15.72
N PRO A 180 -16.81 -3.89 -14.69
CA PRO A 180 -17.31 -3.98 -13.31
C PRO A 180 -18.79 -3.61 -13.26
N ARG A 181 -19.59 -4.36 -12.50
CA ARG A 181 -21.04 -4.14 -12.39
C ARG A 181 -21.42 -3.89 -10.94
N GLU A 182 -22.38 -3.00 -10.76
CA GLU A 182 -23.00 -2.85 -9.45
C GLU A 182 -23.80 -4.11 -9.10
N THR A 183 -23.65 -4.56 -7.86
CA THR A 183 -24.30 -5.77 -7.32
C THR A 183 -24.68 -5.55 -5.86
N GLU A 184 -25.48 -6.46 -5.30
CA GLU A 184 -25.80 -6.50 -3.86
C GLU A 184 -24.61 -6.97 -2.99
N SER A 185 -23.48 -7.35 -3.60
CA SER A 185 -22.28 -7.74 -2.85
C SER A 185 -21.70 -6.55 -2.10
N PRO A 186 -21.22 -6.72 -0.85
CA PRO A 186 -20.51 -5.66 -0.14
C PRO A 186 -19.19 -5.27 -0.84
N TYR A 187 -18.71 -6.10 -1.77
CA TYR A 187 -17.53 -5.84 -2.60
C TYR A 187 -17.86 -5.17 -3.94
N SER A 188 -19.10 -4.72 -4.16
CA SER A 188 -19.50 -4.00 -5.37
C SER A 188 -18.59 -2.79 -5.63
N PRO A 189 -18.19 -2.51 -6.89
CA PRO A 189 -18.48 -3.24 -8.13
C PRO A 189 -17.45 -4.34 -8.47
N PHE A 190 -16.58 -4.69 -7.53
CA PHE A 190 -15.48 -5.66 -7.70
C PHE A 190 -15.82 -7.05 -7.13
N ALA A 191 -17.10 -7.41 -7.08
CA ALA A 191 -17.58 -8.66 -6.49
C ALA A 191 -16.88 -9.90 -7.08
N HIS A 192 -16.67 -9.92 -8.40
CA HIS A 192 -15.97 -11.03 -9.07
C HIS A 192 -14.51 -11.15 -8.63
N ALA A 193 -13.80 -10.03 -8.50
CA ALA A 193 -12.42 -10.04 -8.01
C ALA A 193 -12.36 -10.51 -6.55
N ALA A 194 -13.31 -10.07 -5.71
CA ALA A 194 -13.42 -10.52 -4.33
C ALA A 194 -13.67 -12.03 -4.22
N GLU A 195 -14.56 -12.58 -5.05
CA GLU A 195 -14.85 -14.02 -5.12
C GLU A 195 -13.63 -14.84 -5.54
N GLU A 196 -12.94 -14.41 -6.61
CA GLU A 196 -11.71 -15.07 -7.08
C GLU A 196 -10.59 -15.05 -6.03
N LEU A 197 -10.50 -13.97 -5.27
CA LEU A 197 -9.52 -13.81 -4.20
C LEU A 197 -9.95 -14.47 -2.87
N GLY A 198 -11.17 -15.03 -2.80
CA GLY A 198 -11.71 -15.67 -1.61
C GLY A 198 -11.97 -14.69 -0.46
N CYS A 199 -12.30 -13.44 -0.76
CA CYS A 199 -12.60 -12.43 0.24
C CYS A 199 -13.99 -12.69 0.87
N THR A 200 -14.02 -12.96 2.17
CA THR A 200 -15.26 -13.26 2.93
C THR A 200 -15.54 -12.28 4.07
N GLY A 201 -14.69 -11.26 4.24
CA GLY A 201 -14.83 -10.28 5.31
C GLY A 201 -15.88 -9.22 5.00
N ASP A 202 -16.12 -8.32 5.96
CA ASP A 202 -16.87 -7.10 5.72
C ASP A 202 -15.90 -5.99 5.28
N PRO A 203 -15.92 -5.55 4.00
CA PRO A 203 -15.01 -4.53 3.51
C PRO A 203 -15.27 -3.13 4.09
N ALA A 204 -16.39 -2.90 4.78
CA ALA A 204 -16.68 -1.65 5.47
C ALA A 204 -15.92 -1.51 6.81
N LEU A 205 -15.51 -2.62 7.43
CA LEU A 205 -14.79 -2.62 8.70
C LEU A 205 -13.31 -2.29 8.52
N GLU A 206 -12.75 -1.47 9.41
CA GLU A 206 -11.32 -1.16 9.41
C GLU A 206 -10.50 -2.20 10.20
N PRO A 207 -9.26 -2.51 9.77
CA PRO A 207 -8.65 -2.11 8.51
C PRO A 207 -9.21 -2.92 7.32
N SER A 208 -9.64 -2.27 6.24
CA SER A 208 -10.05 -2.97 5.00
C SER A 208 -9.47 -2.27 3.76
N PRO A 209 -8.35 -2.79 3.22
CA PRO A 209 -7.66 -2.17 2.12
C PRO A 209 -8.13 -2.66 0.74
N PHE A 210 -9.10 -3.58 0.66
CA PHE A 210 -9.54 -4.16 -0.61
C PHE A 210 -9.90 -3.09 -1.64
N PHE A 211 -10.74 -2.13 -1.27
CA PHE A 211 -11.16 -1.06 -2.17
C PHE A 211 -10.05 -0.07 -2.50
N THR A 212 -9.15 0.21 -1.57
CA THR A 212 -7.94 1.01 -1.84
C THR A 212 -7.11 0.36 -2.95
N THR A 213 -6.85 -0.94 -2.82
CA THR A 213 -6.09 -1.73 -3.79
C THR A 213 -6.81 -1.84 -5.14
N MET A 214 -8.12 -2.15 -5.16
CA MET A 214 -8.89 -2.22 -6.41
C MET A 214 -8.99 -0.87 -7.13
N ALA A 215 -9.10 0.24 -6.38
CA ALA A 215 -9.12 1.59 -6.96
C ALA A 215 -7.81 1.93 -7.68
N GLY A 216 -6.68 1.47 -7.14
CA GLY A 216 -5.37 1.61 -7.78
C GLY A 216 -5.33 0.90 -9.15
N TYR A 217 -5.80 -0.34 -9.22
CA TYR A 217 -5.88 -1.07 -10.50
C TYR A 217 -6.83 -0.42 -11.49
N ARG A 218 -8.01 0.04 -11.04
CA ARG A 218 -8.96 0.77 -11.89
C ARG A 218 -8.32 2.01 -12.52
N THR A 219 -7.62 2.80 -11.71
CA THR A 219 -6.96 4.04 -12.17
C THR A 219 -5.98 3.76 -13.31
N HIS A 220 -5.13 2.74 -13.16
CA HIS A 220 -4.18 2.34 -14.22
C HIS A 220 -4.90 1.81 -15.46
N PHE A 221 -5.95 1.00 -15.28
CA PHE A 221 -6.73 0.48 -16.40
C PHE A 221 -7.36 1.59 -17.25
N GLU A 222 -8.00 2.58 -16.60
CA GLU A 222 -8.62 3.73 -17.28
C GLU A 222 -7.58 4.57 -18.05
N GLN A 223 -6.41 4.82 -17.46
CA GLN A 223 -5.31 5.53 -18.11
C GLN A 223 -4.77 4.77 -19.35
N HIS A 224 -4.68 3.44 -19.26
CA HIS A 224 -4.26 2.60 -20.38
C HIS A 224 -5.27 2.64 -21.53
N VAL A 225 -6.58 2.56 -21.24
CA VAL A 225 -7.65 2.65 -22.25
C VAL A 225 -7.63 4.00 -22.95
N GLN A 226 -7.58 5.11 -22.20
CA GLN A 226 -7.51 6.47 -22.77
C GLN A 226 -6.30 6.66 -23.69
N THR A 227 -5.14 6.12 -23.31
CA THR A 227 -3.91 6.21 -24.12
C THR A 227 -4.05 5.44 -25.44
N GLN A 228 -4.74 4.29 -25.43
CA GLN A 228 -4.99 3.51 -26.65
C GLN A 228 -6.00 4.20 -27.59
N GLU A 229 -7.06 4.80 -27.05
CA GLU A 229 -8.03 5.57 -27.83
C GLU A 229 -7.37 6.78 -28.51
N HIS A 230 -6.55 7.55 -27.78
CA HIS A 230 -5.82 8.69 -28.34
C HIS A 230 -4.84 8.30 -29.45
N ARG A 231 -4.19 7.13 -29.33
CA ARG A 231 -3.30 6.60 -30.39
C ARG A 231 -4.06 6.11 -31.62
N SER A 232 -5.31 5.69 -31.45
CA SER A 232 -6.15 5.16 -32.52
C SER A 232 -6.80 6.27 -33.35
N HIS A 233 -6.94 7.48 -32.78
CA HIS A 233 -7.47 8.67 -33.44
C HIS A 233 -6.55 9.88 -33.24
N PRO A 234 -5.38 9.93 -33.92
CA PRO A 234 -4.56 11.13 -33.93
C PRO A 234 -5.30 12.24 -34.69
N SER A 235 -5.51 13.38 -34.03
CA SER A 235 -6.05 14.61 -34.64
C SER A 235 -5.22 15.11 -35.82
#